data_AF-A0A1F3V526-F1
#
_entry.id   AF-A0A1F3V526-F1
#
_cell.length_a   1.000
_cell.length_b   1.000
_cell.length_c   1.000
_cell.angle_alpha   90.00
_cell.angle_beta   90.00
_cell.angle_gamma   90.00
#
_symmetry.space_group_name_H-M   'P 1'
#
loop_
_entity.id
_entity.type
_entity.pdbx_description
1 polymer ?
#
loop_
_entity_poly.entity_id
_entity_poly.type
_entity_poly.pdbx_seq_one_letter_code
_entity_poly.pdbx_strand_id
1 'polypeptide(L)'
;MSEKSRYIDINNDPVRQHDDMSDFIKQLPLLGSDRLSLMLAVRSECDPILCKILSVSLAFQNPNADLENIMPILYYAIYIPDLVSDLEGHEQILDEILWQVNHLAENGNNELAKQIAKYSLARGHEMVENFEEGFSWNCSLGEIKKWLVSAEDKN
;
A
#
# COMPACT_ATOMS: atom_id res chain seq x y z
N MET A 1 -23.57 -44.84 -5.79
CA MET A 1 -23.36 -43.86 -6.88
C MET A 1 -24.27 -42.68 -6.65
N SER A 2 -23.71 -41.48 -6.52
CA SER A 2 -24.43 -40.21 -6.62
C SER A 2 -23.54 -39.25 -7.40
N GLU A 3 -23.48 -39.45 -8.71
CA GLU A 3 -23.07 -38.42 -9.66
C GLU A 3 -24.20 -37.40 -9.73
N LYS A 4 -24.01 -36.22 -9.14
CA LYS A 4 -24.65 -34.97 -9.58
C LYS A 4 -24.13 -33.78 -8.78
N SER A 5 -23.46 -32.89 -9.50
CA SER A 5 -23.25 -31.46 -9.19
C SER A 5 -22.26 -31.18 -8.04
N ARG A 6 -21.18 -30.42 -8.21
CA ARG A 6 -20.99 -29.25 -9.07
C ARG A 6 -19.51 -29.16 -9.44
N TYR A 7 -19.18 -29.39 -10.70
CA TYR A 7 -18.08 -28.63 -11.28
C TYR A 7 -18.58 -27.19 -11.28
N ILE A 8 -18.07 -26.36 -10.37
CA ILE A 8 -18.12 -24.92 -10.55
C ILE A 8 -17.31 -24.70 -11.82
N ASP A 9 -17.96 -24.29 -12.89
CA ASP A 9 -17.28 -23.83 -14.09
C ASP A 9 -16.53 -22.57 -13.69
N ILE A 10 -15.24 -22.73 -13.36
CA ILE A 10 -14.35 -21.67 -12.85
C ILE A 10 -14.25 -20.51 -13.85
N ASN A 11 -14.60 -20.74 -15.13
CA ASN A 11 -14.62 -19.73 -16.18
C ASN A 11 -15.94 -18.94 -16.27
N ASN A 12 -16.98 -19.39 -15.56
CA ASN A 12 -18.31 -18.75 -15.50
C ASN A 12 -18.60 -18.14 -14.11
N ASP A 13 -17.59 -17.98 -13.27
CA ASP A 13 -17.72 -17.23 -12.03
C ASP A 13 -17.86 -15.73 -12.37
N PRO A 14 -19.04 -15.10 -12.14
CA PRO A 14 -19.23 -13.68 -12.42
C PRO A 14 -18.30 -12.78 -11.58
N VAL A 15 -17.67 -13.30 -10.53
CA VAL A 15 -16.70 -12.58 -9.71
C VAL A 15 -15.35 -12.42 -10.43
N ARG A 16 -14.91 -13.40 -11.23
CA ARG A 16 -13.65 -13.34 -12.01
C ARG A 16 -13.78 -12.58 -13.34
N GLN A 17 -14.99 -12.32 -13.81
CA GLN A 17 -15.20 -11.52 -15.03
C GLN A 17 -14.90 -10.03 -14.84
N HIS A 18 -14.51 -9.61 -13.63
CA HIS A 18 -14.14 -8.24 -13.28
C HIS A 18 -12.65 -8.06 -12.95
N ASP A 19 -11.76 -8.99 -13.35
CA ASP A 19 -10.31 -8.78 -13.24
C ASP A 19 -9.82 -7.66 -14.19
N ASP A 20 -10.57 -7.35 -15.24
CA ASP A 20 -10.26 -6.24 -16.16
C ASP A 20 -10.86 -4.92 -15.65
N MET A 21 -10.05 -4.21 -14.85
CA MET A 21 -10.36 -2.87 -14.36
C MET A 21 -10.14 -1.77 -15.40
N SER A 22 -9.73 -2.09 -16.64
CA SER A 22 -9.35 -1.09 -17.65
C SER A 22 -10.49 -0.12 -17.97
N ASP A 23 -11.72 -0.61 -18.08
CA ASP A 23 -12.87 0.24 -18.37
C ASP A 23 -13.28 1.10 -17.17
N PHE A 24 -13.09 0.59 -15.95
CA PHE A 24 -13.23 1.39 -14.75
C PHE A 24 -12.18 2.50 -14.69
N ILE A 25 -10.91 2.18 -14.95
CA ILE A 25 -9.80 3.14 -14.99
C ILE A 25 -10.04 4.25 -16.02
N LYS A 26 -10.55 3.90 -17.22
CA LYS A 26 -10.91 4.89 -18.25
C LYS A 26 -12.05 5.80 -17.82
N GLN A 27 -12.95 5.33 -16.97
CA GLN A 27 -14.10 6.09 -16.47
C GLN A 27 -13.78 6.89 -15.21
N LEU A 28 -12.70 6.59 -14.48
CA LEU A 28 -12.29 7.34 -13.28
C LEU A 28 -12.23 8.87 -13.50
N PRO A 29 -11.65 9.39 -14.60
CA PRO A 29 -11.64 10.83 -14.86
C PRO A 29 -13.04 11.44 -15.05
N LEU A 30 -14.03 10.64 -15.45
CA LEU A 30 -15.41 11.09 -15.71
C LEU A 30 -16.24 11.24 -14.43
N LEU A 31 -15.81 10.64 -13.32
CA LEU A 31 -16.54 10.71 -12.06
C LEU A 31 -16.49 12.11 -11.42
N GLY A 32 -15.56 12.97 -11.86
CA GLY A 32 -15.29 14.26 -11.22
C GLY A 32 -14.56 14.09 -9.88
N SER A 33 -13.72 15.07 -9.52
CA SER A 33 -12.88 15.00 -8.31
C SER A 33 -13.70 14.75 -7.05
N ASP A 34 -14.79 15.49 -6.86
CA ASP A 34 -15.53 15.52 -5.59
C ASP A 34 -16.26 14.21 -5.33
N ARG A 35 -16.83 13.61 -6.39
CA ARG A 35 -17.52 12.32 -6.28
C ARG A 35 -16.53 11.19 -6.09
N LEU A 36 -15.38 11.22 -6.77
CA LEU A 36 -14.33 10.23 -6.59
C LEU A 36 -13.77 10.30 -5.16
N SER A 37 -13.48 11.50 -4.65
CA SER A 37 -13.04 11.72 -3.27
C SER A 37 -14.06 11.19 -2.25
N LEU A 38 -15.36 11.46 -2.47
CA LEU A 38 -16.42 10.93 -1.59
C LEU A 38 -16.50 9.40 -1.64
N MET A 39 -16.41 8.80 -2.83
CA MET A 39 -16.43 7.35 -2.99
C MET A 39 -15.24 6.68 -2.31
N LEU A 40 -14.04 7.25 -2.46
CA LEU A 40 -12.83 6.76 -1.80
C LEU A 40 -12.93 6.89 -0.29
N ALA A 41 -13.45 8.01 0.23
CA ALA A 41 -13.66 8.20 1.66
C ALA A 41 -14.65 7.19 2.25
N VAL A 42 -15.80 7.00 1.60
CA VAL A 42 -16.79 6.00 2.05
C VAL A 42 -16.22 4.58 1.99
N ARG A 43 -15.43 4.27 0.95
CA ARG A 43 -14.81 2.94 0.82
C ARG A 43 -13.75 2.71 1.89
N SER A 44 -12.93 3.71 2.21
CA SER A 44 -11.86 3.58 3.19
C SER A 44 -12.37 3.36 4.61
N GLU A 45 -13.58 3.81 4.95
CA GLU A 45 -14.23 3.49 6.23
C GLU A 45 -14.44 1.99 6.44
N CYS A 46 -14.56 1.22 5.35
CA CYS A 46 -14.81 -0.22 5.36
C CYS A 46 -13.58 -1.05 4.96
N ASP A 47 -12.48 -0.42 4.55
CA ASP A 47 -11.31 -1.07 3.99
C ASP A 47 -10.04 -0.55 4.69
N PRO A 48 -9.54 -1.29 5.70
CA PRO A 48 -8.42 -0.85 6.52
C PRO A 48 -7.13 -0.62 5.73
N ILE A 49 -6.88 -1.41 4.68
CA ILE A 49 -5.68 -1.27 3.84
C ILE A 49 -5.79 0.03 3.02
N LEU A 50 -6.93 0.26 2.36
CA LEU A 50 -7.16 1.51 1.63
C LEU A 50 -7.07 2.74 2.54
N CYS A 51 -7.64 2.67 3.74
CA CYS A 51 -7.57 3.77 4.72
C CYS A 51 -6.12 4.12 5.06
N LYS A 52 -5.28 3.12 5.27
CA LYS A 52 -3.86 3.30 5.58
C LYS A 52 -3.08 3.86 4.40
N ILE A 53 -3.31 3.35 3.19
CA ILE A 53 -2.70 3.86 1.95
C ILE A 53 -3.04 5.35 1.78
N LEU A 54 -4.32 5.71 1.85
CA LEU A 54 -4.75 7.11 1.71
C LEU A 54 -4.17 8.00 2.82
N SER A 55 -4.08 7.49 4.05
CA SER A 55 -3.45 8.23 5.15
C SER A 55 -1.98 8.54 4.86
N VAL A 56 -1.24 7.56 4.32
CA VAL A 56 0.14 7.76 3.86
C VAL A 56 0.17 8.80 2.74
N SER A 57 -0.61 8.63 1.66
CA SER A 57 -0.58 9.57 0.54
C SER A 57 -0.87 11.01 0.97
N LEU A 58 -1.87 11.21 1.84
CA LEU A 58 -2.25 12.53 2.36
C LEU A 58 -1.16 13.14 3.25
N ALA A 59 -0.46 12.33 4.04
CA ALA A 59 0.64 12.80 4.89
C ALA A 59 1.76 13.43 4.06
N PHE A 60 2.11 12.82 2.93
CA PHE A 60 3.20 13.29 2.05
C PHE A 60 2.77 14.45 1.17
N GLN A 61 1.48 14.59 0.87
CA GLN A 61 0.94 15.74 0.16
C GLN A 61 0.80 16.99 1.04
N ASN A 62 0.99 16.87 2.36
CA ASN A 62 0.97 18.02 3.25
C ASN A 62 2.13 18.97 2.91
N PRO A 63 1.89 20.27 2.64
CA PRO A 63 2.95 21.24 2.33
C PRO A 63 3.99 21.41 3.45
N ASN A 64 3.62 21.07 4.68
CA ASN A 64 4.49 21.11 5.86
C ASN A 64 4.95 19.70 6.27
N ALA A 65 4.92 18.74 5.34
CA ALA A 65 5.39 17.38 5.57
C ALA A 65 6.85 17.39 6.05
N ASP A 66 7.05 16.95 7.29
CA ASP A 66 8.34 16.63 7.87
C ASP A 66 8.28 15.25 8.52
N LEU A 67 9.43 14.78 9.00
CA LEU A 67 9.54 13.46 9.60
C LEU A 67 8.64 13.33 10.84
N GLU A 68 8.56 14.37 11.68
CA GLU A 68 7.81 14.34 12.94
C GLU A 68 6.31 14.14 12.69
N ASN A 69 5.77 14.77 11.65
CA ASN A 69 4.35 14.65 11.29
C ASN A 69 4.03 13.36 10.52
N ILE A 70 4.98 12.85 9.72
CA ILE A 70 4.77 11.64 8.92
C ILE A 70 4.92 10.37 9.76
N MET A 71 5.86 10.34 10.72
CA MET A 71 6.17 9.13 11.50
C MET A 71 4.95 8.49 12.19
N PRO A 72 4.05 9.23 12.88
CA PRO A 72 2.88 8.63 13.52
C PRO A 72 1.94 7.97 12.50
N ILE A 73 1.84 8.52 11.30
CA ILE A 73 0.99 7.98 10.23
C ILE A 73 1.62 6.72 9.66
N LEU A 74 2.93 6.71 9.42
CA LEU A 74 3.66 5.50 9.02
C LEU A 74 3.55 4.41 10.09
N TYR A 75 3.67 4.78 11.37
CA TYR A 75 3.49 3.83 12.47
C TYR A 75 2.14 3.16 12.41
N TYR A 76 1.06 3.94 12.28
CA TYR A 76 -0.30 3.43 12.17
C TYR A 76 -0.51 2.57 10.92
N ALA A 77 0.00 3.04 9.77
CA ALA A 77 -0.17 2.36 8.49
C ALA A 77 0.52 0.99 8.51
N ILE A 78 1.78 0.93 8.93
CA ILE A 78 2.60 -0.28 8.94
C ILE A 78 2.15 -1.25 10.03
N TYR A 79 1.57 -0.77 11.14
CA TYR A 79 1.15 -1.63 12.24
C TYR A 79 0.01 -2.58 11.85
N ILE A 80 0.24 -3.88 11.92
CA ILE A 80 -0.74 -4.91 11.59
C ILE A 80 -1.07 -5.69 12.88
N PRO A 81 -2.33 -5.69 13.33
CA PRO A 81 -2.71 -6.39 14.55
C PRO A 81 -2.44 -7.90 14.47
N ASP A 82 -2.03 -8.49 15.59
CA ASP A 82 -1.64 -9.91 15.72
C ASP A 82 -2.74 -10.94 15.39
N LEU A 83 -3.97 -10.48 15.11
CA LEU A 83 -5.15 -11.32 14.88
C LEU A 83 -5.63 -11.34 13.42
N VAL A 84 -4.88 -10.74 12.50
CA VAL A 84 -5.23 -10.68 11.09
C VAL A 84 -4.86 -12.00 10.43
N SER A 85 -5.87 -12.83 10.14
CA SER A 85 -5.72 -14.11 9.45
C SER A 85 -5.46 -13.97 7.94
N ASP A 86 -5.60 -12.77 7.40
CA ASP A 86 -5.46 -12.48 5.98
C ASP A 86 -4.58 -11.25 5.79
N LEU A 87 -3.33 -11.52 5.43
CA LEU A 87 -2.30 -10.50 5.27
C LEU A 87 -2.28 -9.96 3.84
N GLU A 88 -3.14 -10.46 2.93
CA GLU A 88 -3.17 -10.08 1.51
C GLU A 88 -3.42 -8.58 1.34
N GLY A 89 -2.63 -7.93 0.47
CA GLY A 89 -2.74 -6.51 0.16
C GLY A 89 -2.01 -5.59 1.14
N HIS A 90 -1.51 -6.08 2.27
CA HIS A 90 -0.76 -5.22 3.21
C HIS A 90 0.54 -4.68 2.59
N GLU A 91 1.17 -5.41 1.65
CA GLU A 91 2.33 -4.93 0.90
C GLU A 91 2.07 -3.61 0.16
N GLN A 92 0.83 -3.33 -0.23
CA GLN A 92 0.45 -2.11 -0.94
C GLN A 92 0.73 -0.85 -0.11
N ILE A 93 0.74 -0.97 1.21
CA ILE A 93 1.12 0.12 2.12
C ILE A 93 2.60 0.45 1.96
N LEU A 94 3.47 -0.56 1.87
CA LEU A 94 4.91 -0.37 1.68
C LEU A 94 5.21 0.11 0.26
N ASP A 95 4.47 -0.37 -0.73
CA ASP A 95 4.62 0.08 -2.12
C ASP A 95 4.24 1.56 -2.27
N GLU A 96 3.16 2.00 -1.63
CA GLU A 96 2.79 3.42 -1.57
C GLU A 96 3.87 4.24 -0.87
N ILE A 97 4.40 3.78 0.27
CA ILE A 97 5.51 4.46 0.96
C ILE A 97 6.72 4.60 0.02
N LEU A 98 7.09 3.53 -0.69
CA LEU A 98 8.21 3.56 -1.64
C LEU A 98 7.95 4.53 -2.80
N TRP A 99 6.72 4.58 -3.31
CA TRP A 99 6.33 5.55 -4.34
C TRP A 99 6.51 6.98 -3.83
N GLN A 100 6.03 7.28 -2.63
CA GLN A 100 6.15 8.61 -2.02
C GLN A 100 7.62 8.98 -1.73
N VAL A 101 8.43 8.03 -1.28
CA VAL A 101 9.87 8.19 -1.07
C VAL A 101 10.59 8.55 -2.37
N ASN A 102 10.28 7.86 -3.47
CA ASN A 102 10.82 8.19 -4.79
C ASN A 102 10.44 9.62 -5.19
N HIS A 103 9.16 9.97 -5.02
CA HIS A 103 8.68 11.30 -5.37
C HIS A 103 9.36 12.42 -4.56
N LEU A 104 9.58 12.21 -3.25
CA LEU A 104 10.34 13.16 -2.43
C LEU A 104 11.77 13.35 -2.94
N ALA A 105 12.46 12.25 -3.28
CA ALA A 105 13.82 12.31 -3.78
C ALA A 105 13.91 13.01 -5.15
N GLU A 106 12.98 12.72 -6.06
CA GLU A 106 12.87 13.40 -7.37
C GLU A 106 12.65 14.90 -7.23
N ASN A 107 11.96 15.34 -6.18
CA ASN A 107 11.74 16.75 -5.85
C ASN A 107 12.89 17.39 -5.04
N GLY A 108 14.00 16.68 -4.83
CA GLY A 108 15.18 17.18 -4.12
C GLY A 108 15.17 17.01 -2.60
N ASN A 109 14.11 16.43 -2.02
CA ASN A 109 13.98 16.18 -0.58
C ASN A 109 14.66 14.85 -0.16
N ASN A 110 15.90 14.64 -0.59
CA ASN A 110 16.63 13.38 -0.45
C ASN A 110 16.82 12.94 1.01
N GLU A 111 17.10 13.88 1.91
CA GLU A 111 17.32 13.55 3.32
C GLU A 111 16.04 13.05 4.01
N LEU A 112 14.93 13.75 3.80
CA LEU A 112 13.63 13.32 4.33
C LEU A 112 13.22 11.96 3.74
N ALA A 113 13.40 11.76 2.43
CA ALA A 113 13.13 10.50 1.76
C ALA A 113 13.94 9.34 2.39
N LYS A 114 15.24 9.55 2.66
CA LYS A 114 16.09 8.57 3.35
C LYS A 114 15.62 8.26 4.76
N GLN A 115 15.27 9.29 5.55
CA GLN A 115 14.81 9.10 6.92
C GLN A 115 13.50 8.30 6.97
N ILE A 116 12.56 8.62 6.09
CA ILE A 116 11.28 7.91 5.94
C ILE A 116 11.48 6.46 5.53
N ALA A 117 12.33 6.21 4.53
CA ALA A 117 12.58 4.86 4.05
C ALA A 117 13.27 4.01 5.15
N LYS A 118 14.21 4.59 5.90
CA LYS A 118 14.85 3.93 7.06
C LYS A 118 13.83 3.57 8.13
N TYR A 119 12.98 4.54 8.50
CA TYR A 119 11.93 4.33 9.49
C TYR A 119 10.96 3.22 9.07
N SER A 120 10.49 3.27 7.82
CA SER A 120 9.53 2.31 7.27
C SER A 120 10.11 0.91 7.17
N LEU A 121 11.39 0.78 6.77
CA LEU A 121 12.08 -0.50 6.74
C LEU A 121 12.22 -1.12 8.14
N ALA A 122 12.64 -0.33 9.12
CA ALA A 122 12.77 -0.80 10.50
C ALA A 122 11.42 -1.26 11.05
N ARG A 123 10.38 -0.43 10.92
CA ARG A 123 9.03 -0.76 11.41
C ARG A 123 8.42 -1.93 10.66
N GLY A 124 8.66 -2.01 9.35
CA GLY A 124 8.19 -3.11 8.53
C GLY A 124 8.80 -4.44 8.94
N HIS A 125 10.09 -4.47 9.27
CA HIS A 125 10.77 -5.65 9.81
C HIS A 125 10.26 -6.06 11.19
N GLU A 126 9.97 -5.11 12.09
CA GLU A 126 9.34 -5.43 13.38
C GLU A 126 8.00 -6.15 13.21
N MET A 127 7.28 -5.86 12.13
CA MET A 127 6.02 -6.56 11.83
C MET A 127 6.24 -7.93 11.18
N VAL A 128 7.40 -8.22 10.55
CA VAL A 128 7.68 -9.49 9.85
C VAL A 128 7.59 -10.71 10.79
N GLU A 129 7.88 -10.54 12.08
CA GLU A 129 7.73 -11.63 13.07
C GLU A 129 6.30 -12.18 13.15
N ASN A 130 5.32 -11.41 12.67
CA ASN A 130 3.91 -11.79 12.61
C ASN A 130 3.48 -12.47 11.29
N PHE A 131 4.36 -12.60 10.29
CA PHE A 131 4.02 -13.15 8.96
C PHE A 131 4.66 -14.51 8.71
N GLU A 132 3.97 -15.39 7.98
CA GLU A 132 4.56 -16.62 7.44
C GLU A 132 5.61 -16.30 6.34
N GLU A 133 6.65 -17.14 6.23
CA GLU A 133 7.68 -17.01 5.19
C GLU A 133 7.06 -17.08 3.78
N GLY A 134 7.47 -16.17 2.89
CA GLY A 134 7.00 -16.10 1.49
C GLY A 134 6.01 -14.97 1.19
N PHE A 135 5.71 -14.13 2.17
CA PHE A 135 4.75 -13.05 2.02
C PHE A 135 5.26 -11.88 1.15
N SER A 136 4.40 -11.34 0.28
CA SER A 136 4.63 -10.17 -0.61
C SER A 136 5.26 -8.98 0.11
N TRP A 137 4.92 -8.79 1.38
CA TRP A 137 5.52 -7.79 2.27
C TRP A 137 7.05 -7.81 2.29
N ASN A 138 7.67 -9.00 2.35
CA ASN A 138 9.12 -9.12 2.36
C ASN A 138 9.75 -8.66 1.04
N CYS A 139 9.04 -8.82 -0.09
CA CYS A 139 9.46 -8.28 -1.37
C CYS A 139 9.44 -6.75 -1.34
N SER A 140 8.35 -6.12 -0.90
CA SER A 140 8.25 -4.65 -0.81
C SER A 140 9.26 -4.06 0.18
N LEU A 141 9.52 -4.70 1.32
CA LEU A 141 10.62 -4.31 2.21
C LEU A 141 11.98 -4.43 1.52
N GLY A 142 12.17 -5.48 0.73
CA GLY A 142 13.36 -5.67 -0.10
C GLY A 142 13.57 -4.52 -1.07
N GLU A 143 12.52 -4.02 -1.71
CA GLU A 143 12.59 -2.87 -2.62
C GLU A 143 12.92 -1.56 -1.88
N ILE A 144 12.31 -1.30 -0.71
CA ILE A 144 12.68 -0.16 0.15
C ILE A 144 14.16 -0.23 0.55
N LYS A 145 14.65 -1.42 0.91
CA LYS A 145 16.06 -1.64 1.26
C LYS A 145 17.00 -1.38 0.07
N LYS A 146 16.67 -1.90 -1.11
CA LYS A 146 17.43 -1.64 -2.35
C LYS A 146 17.48 -0.16 -2.69
N TRP A 147 16.35 0.53 -2.54
CA TRP A 147 16.25 1.96 -2.74
C TRP A 147 17.19 2.71 -1.80
N LEU A 148 17.17 2.39 -0.51
CA LEU A 148 18.05 3.00 0.50
C LEU A 148 19.53 2.84 0.18
N VAL A 149 19.97 1.62 -0.13
CA VAL A 149 21.37 1.35 -0.52
C VAL A 149 21.76 2.21 -1.73
N SER A 150 20.91 2.21 -2.76
CA SER A 150 21.14 3.00 -3.97
C SER A 150 21.17 4.52 -3.71
N ALA A 151 20.44 5.00 -2.70
CA ALA A 151 20.40 6.40 -2.33
C ALA A 151 21.62 6.81 -1.48
N GLU A 152 22.20 5.89 -0.70
CA GLU A 152 23.43 6.11 0.07
C GLU A 152 24.66 6.19 -0.84
N ASP A 153 24.70 5.40 -1.91
CA ASP A 153 25.80 5.41 -2.90
C ASP A 153 25.85 6.69 -3.77
N LYS A 154 24.81 7.53 -3.74
CA LYS A 154 24.69 8.76 -4.53
C LYS A 154 25.11 10.05 -3.77
N ASN A 155 25.54 9.92 -2.52
CA ASN A 155 26.10 11.01 -1.71
C ASN A 155 27.63 11.01 -1.73
#